data_AF-A0A6C0FUL0-F1
#
_entry.id   AF-A0A6C0FUL0-F1
#
_cell.length_a   1.000
_cell.length_b   1.000
_cell.length_c   1.000
_cell.angle_alpha   90.00
_cell.angle_beta   90.00
_cell.angle_gamma   90.00
#
_symmetry.space_group_name_H-M   'P 1'
#
loop_
_entity.id
_entity.type
_entity.pdbx_description
1 polymer ?
#
loop_
_entity_poly.entity_id
_entity_poly.type
_entity_poly.pdbx_seq_one_letter_code
_entity_poly.pdbx_strand_id
1 'polypeptide(L)'
;MMQAVSSRRSGMRKSGMLGLSAAGVSVLLWLSFNFANVYAEPGDDAHAVLIRSGWTLLLPALLAAVASWFAKPYPLLAAFLWSLPISLYLACTPGIYALFGLTSAAYLIAYLMMRSGR
;
A
#
# COMPACT_ATOMS: atom_id res chain seq x y z
N MET A 1 -0.52 29.65 -19.87
CA MET A 1 -0.82 28.23 -20.20
C MET A 1 0.37 27.29 -19.94
N MET A 2 1.61 27.64 -20.29
CA MET A 2 2.82 26.82 -20.04
C MET A 2 3.13 26.52 -18.55
N GLN A 3 2.89 27.46 -17.63
CA GLN A 3 3.17 27.22 -16.20
C GLN A 3 2.22 26.20 -15.53
N ALA A 4 0.98 26.12 -16.01
CA ALA A 4 -0.02 25.16 -15.50
C ALA A 4 0.36 23.70 -15.85
N VAL A 5 1.00 23.48 -17.00
CA VAL A 5 1.42 22.14 -17.44
C VAL A 5 2.64 21.64 -16.66
N SER A 6 3.59 22.54 -16.33
CA SER A 6 4.78 22.23 -15.51
C SER A 6 4.40 21.81 -14.07
N SER A 7 3.49 22.57 -13.45
CA SER A 7 2.98 22.28 -12.10
C SER A 7 2.30 20.90 -12.03
N ARG A 8 1.46 20.56 -13.01
CA ARG A 8 0.77 19.26 -13.10
C ARG A 8 1.73 18.07 -13.21
N ARG A 9 2.80 18.17 -14.01
CA ARG A 9 3.83 17.12 -14.12
C ARG A 9 4.57 16.88 -12.80
N SER A 10 4.83 17.94 -12.03
CA SER A 10 5.48 17.81 -10.72
C SER A 10 4.59 17.10 -9.69
N GLY A 11 3.27 17.35 -9.71
CA GLY A 11 2.30 16.72 -8.81
C GLY A 11 2.17 15.21 -9.03
N MET A 12 2.15 14.76 -10.29
CA MET A 12 2.09 13.33 -10.61
C MET A 12 3.33 12.56 -10.12
N ARG A 13 4.52 13.17 -10.22
CA ARG A 13 5.77 12.55 -9.73
C ARG A 13 5.77 12.39 -8.21
N LYS A 14 5.36 13.44 -7.48
CA LYS A 14 5.23 13.39 -6.01
C LYS A 14 4.25 12.30 -5.57
N SER A 15 3.13 12.21 -6.26
CA SER A 15 2.13 11.18 -5.99
C SER A 15 2.62 9.76 -6.28
N GLY A 16 3.36 9.56 -7.37
CA GLY A 16 3.97 8.27 -7.69
C GLY A 16 5.02 7.87 -6.65
N MET A 17 5.84 8.82 -6.19
CA MET A 17 6.81 8.57 -5.13
C MET A 17 6.14 8.19 -3.81
N LEU A 18 5.05 8.88 -3.44
CA LEU A 18 4.27 8.54 -2.25
C LEU A 18 3.72 7.11 -2.33
N GLY A 19 3.02 6.77 -3.42
CA GLY A 19 2.47 5.42 -3.60
C GLY A 19 3.54 4.33 -3.65
N LEU A 20 4.68 4.60 -4.28
CA LEU A 20 5.80 3.65 -4.34
C LEU A 20 6.46 3.45 -2.97
N SER A 21 6.67 4.53 -2.21
CA SER A 21 7.20 4.44 -0.84
C SER A 21 6.25 3.68 0.09
N ALA A 22 4.95 3.94 0.02
CA ALA A 22 3.93 3.21 0.77
C ALA A 22 3.88 1.73 0.38
N ALA A 23 4.05 1.40 -0.91
CA ALA A 23 4.14 0.03 -1.37
C ALA A 23 5.38 -0.68 -0.82
N GLY A 24 6.55 -0.03 -0.87
CA GLY A 24 7.79 -0.56 -0.30
C GLY A 24 7.68 -0.83 1.19
N VAL A 25 7.14 0.12 1.96
CA VAL A 25 6.90 -0.06 3.40
C VAL A 25 5.92 -1.20 3.67
N SER A 26 4.81 -1.31 2.93
CA SER A 26 3.87 -2.43 3.08
C SER A 26 4.51 -3.79 2.79
N VAL A 27 5.38 -3.89 1.78
CA VAL A 27 6.10 -5.14 1.48
C VAL A 27 7.05 -5.50 2.62
N LEU A 28 7.80 -4.54 3.16
CA LEU A 28 8.70 -4.75 4.30
C LEU A 28 7.93 -5.15 5.56
N LEU A 29 6.81 -4.49 5.84
CA LEU A 29 5.92 -4.85 6.94
C LEU A 29 5.35 -6.26 6.76
N TRP A 30 5.00 -6.66 5.54
CA TRP A 30 4.48 -8.00 5.25
C TRP A 30 5.55 -9.08 5.46
N LEU A 31 6.79 -8.84 5.05
CA LEU A 31 7.91 -9.73 5.34
C LEU A 31 8.13 -9.85 6.86
N SER A 32 8.15 -8.72 7.57
CA SER A 32 8.28 -8.73 9.03
C SER A 32 7.11 -9.45 9.72
N PHE A 33 5.88 -9.28 9.24
CA PHE A 33 4.67 -9.90 9.78
C PHE A 33 4.70 -11.43 9.68
N ASN A 34 5.26 -11.97 8.60
CA ASN A 34 5.30 -13.42 8.38
C ASN A 34 6.56 -14.09 8.94
N PHE A 35 7.72 -13.43 8.91
CA PHE A 35 9.00 -14.09 9.21
C PHE A 35 9.68 -13.59 10.49
N ALA A 36 9.35 -12.39 10.98
CA ALA A 36 9.99 -11.80 12.16
C ALA A 36 9.02 -11.66 13.35
N ASN A 37 7.77 -12.09 13.19
CA ASN A 37 6.76 -11.98 14.23
C ASN A 37 6.94 -13.10 15.26
N VAL A 38 7.39 -12.72 16.47
CA VAL A 38 7.58 -13.65 17.61
C VAL A 38 6.26 -14.25 18.10
N TYR A 39 5.14 -13.61 17.77
CA TYR A 39 3.80 -14.08 18.11
C TYR A 39 3.19 -15.00 17.04
N ALA A 40 3.94 -15.33 15.98
CA ALA A 40 3.46 -16.31 14.99
C ALA A 40 3.46 -17.71 15.61
N GLU A 41 2.30 -18.38 15.62
CA GLU A 41 2.21 -19.74 16.12
C GLU A 41 2.92 -20.72 15.16
N PRO A 42 3.87 -21.54 15.64
CA PRO A 42 4.47 -22.60 14.83
C PRO A 42 3.45 -23.71 14.60
N GLY A 43 3.15 -24.04 13.34
CA GLY A 43 2.25 -25.15 13.01
C GLY A 43 1.72 -25.09 11.58
N ASP A 44 0.80 -26.02 11.25
CA ASP A 44 0.19 -26.14 9.92
C ASP A 44 -0.51 -24.86 9.45
N ASP A 45 -0.94 -24.00 10.38
CA ASP A 45 -1.60 -22.73 10.08
C ASP A 45 -0.66 -21.65 9.53
N ALA A 46 0.66 -21.78 9.69
CA ALA A 46 1.63 -20.80 9.20
C ALA A 46 1.54 -20.60 7.67
N HIS A 47 1.33 -21.70 6.92
CA HIS A 47 1.14 -21.64 5.47
C HIS A 47 -0.16 -20.93 5.09
N ALA A 48 -1.25 -21.16 5.83
CA ALA A 48 -2.53 -20.52 5.58
C ALA A 48 -2.47 -19.00 5.85
N VAL A 49 -1.76 -18.59 6.90
CA VAL A 49 -1.55 -17.16 7.22
C VAL A 49 -0.72 -16.46 6.15
N LEU A 50 0.35 -17.10 5.65
CA LEU A 50 1.20 -16.55 4.60
C LEU A 50 0.43 -16.36 3.29
N ILE A 51 -0.38 -17.34 2.89
CA ILE A 51 -1.23 -17.25 1.68
C ILE A 51 -2.29 -16.15 1.85
N ARG A 52 -3.00 -16.15 2.98
CA ARG A 52 -4.07 -15.16 3.24
C ARG A 52 -3.52 -13.74 3.29
N SER A 53 -2.47 -13.52 4.08
CA SER A 53 -1.83 -12.20 4.20
C SER A 53 -1.17 -11.77 2.89
N GLY A 54 -0.62 -12.72 2.12
CA GLY A 54 -0.09 -12.46 0.79
C GLY A 54 -1.18 -11.92 -0.15
N TRP A 55 -2.37 -12.53 -0.13
CA TRP A 55 -3.50 -12.08 -0.93
C TRP A 55 -4.04 -10.71 -0.52
N THR A 56 -4.08 -10.42 0.79
CA THR A 56 -4.75 -9.21 1.31
C THR A 56 -3.82 -8.03 1.58
N LEU A 57 -2.50 -8.24 1.65
CA LEU A 57 -1.52 -7.19 1.95
C LEU A 57 -0.41 -7.10 0.90
N LEU A 58 0.18 -8.23 0.51
CA LEU A 58 1.29 -8.23 -0.46
C LEU A 58 0.80 -7.90 -1.87
N LEU A 59 -0.20 -8.60 -2.40
CA LEU A 59 -0.75 -8.33 -3.73
C LEU A 59 -1.24 -6.89 -3.91
N PRO A 60 -2.04 -6.30 -2.99
CA PRO A 60 -2.39 -4.89 -3.12
C PRO A 60 -1.19 -3.96 -3.03
N ALA A 61 -0.16 -4.26 -2.23
CA ALA A 61 1.07 -3.47 -2.20
C ALA A 61 1.83 -3.52 -3.54
N LEU A 62 1.94 -4.70 -4.16
CA LEU A 62 2.55 -4.86 -5.49
C LEU A 62 1.72 -4.13 -6.56
N LEU A 63 0.39 -4.23 -6.49
CA LEU A 63 -0.51 -3.48 -7.36
C LEU A 63 -0.29 -1.97 -7.20
N ALA A 64 -0.18 -1.47 -5.97
CA ALA A 64 0.10 -0.06 -5.68
C ALA A 64 1.47 0.39 -6.21
N ALA A 65 2.50 -0.47 -6.15
CA ALA A 65 3.81 -0.20 -6.72
C ALA A 65 3.73 -0.04 -8.25
N VAL A 66 3.12 -1.00 -8.94
CA VAL A 66 2.92 -0.99 -10.40
C VAL A 66 2.08 0.22 -10.82
N ALA A 67 0.98 0.48 -10.10
CA ALA A 67 0.11 1.61 -10.33
C ALA A 67 0.85 2.95 -10.22
N SER A 68 1.70 3.07 -9.20
CA SER A 68 2.52 4.26 -8.94
C SER A 68 3.57 4.47 -10.03
N TRP A 69 4.21 3.38 -10.46
CA TRP A 69 5.22 3.39 -11.51
C TRP A 69 4.65 3.85 -12.86
N PHE A 70 3.47 3.35 -13.24
CA PHE A 70 2.80 3.71 -14.49
C PHE A 70 1.87 4.94 -14.38
N ALA A 71 1.85 5.61 -13.22
CA ALA A 71 0.96 6.75 -12.94
C ALA A 71 -0.52 6.46 -13.28
N LYS A 72 -1.00 5.25 -12.94
CA LYS A 72 -2.39 4.81 -13.15
C LYS A 72 -3.16 4.94 -11.81
N PRO A 73 -4.15 5.85 -11.71
CA PRO A 73 -4.85 6.11 -10.45
C PRO A 73 -5.80 4.98 -10.06
N TYR A 74 -6.61 4.43 -10.98
CA TYR A 74 -7.62 3.42 -10.62
C TYR A 74 -7.04 2.16 -9.96
N PRO A 75 -5.88 1.63 -10.41
CA PRO A 75 -5.22 0.53 -9.70
C PRO A 75 -4.76 0.88 -8.26
N LEU A 76 -4.43 2.14 -7.95
CA LEU A 76 -4.16 2.57 -6.56
C LEU A 76 -5.43 2.50 -5.70
N LEU A 77 -6.58 2.93 -6.25
CA LEU A 77 -7.86 2.81 -5.56
C LEU A 77 -8.23 1.34 -5.33
N ALA A 78 -8.00 0.48 -6.31
CA ALA A 78 -8.20 -0.97 -6.17
C ALA A 78 -7.30 -1.56 -5.07
N ALA A 79 -6.01 -1.18 -5.03
CA ALA A 79 -5.09 -1.59 -3.97
C ALA A 79 -5.54 -1.13 -2.57
N PHE A 80 -6.03 0.11 -2.46
CA PHE A 80 -6.61 0.64 -1.23
C PHE A 80 -7.83 -0.20 -0.79
N LEU A 81 -8.84 -0.32 -1.64
CA LEU A 81 -10.09 -1.03 -1.30
C LEU A 81 -9.85 -2.50 -0.96
N TRP A 82 -8.93 -3.15 -1.66
CA TRP A 82 -8.56 -4.54 -1.41
C TRP A 82 -7.85 -4.69 -0.06
N SER A 83 -6.86 -3.84 0.23
CA SER A 83 -6.11 -3.93 1.50
C SER A 83 -6.90 -3.42 2.71
N LEU A 84 -7.88 -2.54 2.51
CA LEU A 84 -8.56 -1.79 3.56
C LEU A 84 -9.08 -2.64 4.74
N PRO A 85 -9.78 -3.78 4.55
CA PRO A 85 -10.32 -4.54 5.68
C PRO A 85 -9.23 -5.04 6.64
N ILE A 86 -8.15 -5.59 6.10
CA ILE A 86 -7.05 -6.14 6.89
C ILE A 86 -6.14 -5.03 7.40
N SER A 87 -5.84 -4.01 6.59
CA SER A 87 -5.08 -2.85 7.03
C SER A 87 -5.76 -2.11 8.18
N LEU A 88 -7.10 -2.00 8.15
CA LEU A 88 -7.86 -1.37 9.23
C LEU A 88 -7.87 -2.24 10.49
N TYR A 89 -8.03 -3.57 10.34
CA TYR A 89 -7.89 -4.50 11.47
C TYR A 89 -6.53 -4.36 12.15
N LEU A 90 -5.44 -4.34 11.38
CA LEU A 90 -4.08 -4.16 11.89
C LEU A 90 -3.82 -2.76 12.43
N ALA A 91 -4.50 -1.73 11.93
CA ALA A 91 -4.43 -0.37 12.48
C ALA A 91 -5.03 -0.28 13.90
N CYS A 92 -6.01 -1.14 14.20
CA CYS A 92 -6.63 -1.24 15.52
C CYS A 92 -5.83 -2.11 16.50
N THR A 93 -4.78 -2.81 16.04
CA THR A 93 -3.91 -3.58 16.93
C THR A 93 -2.66 -2.76 17.31
N PRO A 94 -2.20 -2.83 18.57
CA PRO A 94 -1.00 -2.13 18.98
C PRO A 94 0.24 -2.75 18.33
N GLY A 95 1.17 -1.91 17.84
CA GLY A 95 2.48 -2.33 17.34
C GLY A 95 2.82 -1.75 15.97
N ILE A 96 3.94 -2.21 15.42
CA ILE A 96 4.47 -1.74 14.13
C ILE A 96 3.51 -2.04 12.96
N TYR A 97 2.68 -3.06 13.08
CA TYR A 97 1.73 -3.46 12.03
C TYR A 97 0.57 -2.48 11.87
N ALA A 98 0.34 -1.55 12.82
CA ALA A 98 -0.59 -0.46 12.64
C ALA A 98 -0.21 0.46 11.45
N LEU A 99 1.07 0.44 11.05
CA LEU A 99 1.56 1.15 9.86
C LEU A 99 0.93 0.63 8.56
N PHE A 100 0.33 -0.57 8.52
CA PHE A 100 -0.46 -1.01 7.36
C PHE A 100 -1.69 -0.13 7.11
N GLY A 101 -2.27 0.45 8.16
CA GLY A 101 -3.32 1.46 8.03
C GLY A 101 -2.79 2.74 7.37
N LEU A 102 -1.61 3.19 7.81
CA LEU A 102 -0.97 4.39 7.26
C LEU A 102 -0.57 4.22 5.79
N THR A 103 0.00 3.06 5.41
CA THR A 103 0.36 2.79 4.02
C THR A 103 -0.86 2.64 3.13
N SER A 104 -1.95 2.01 3.63
CA SER A 104 -3.22 1.95 2.91
C SER A 104 -3.82 3.34 2.70
N ALA A 105 -3.82 4.20 3.72
CA ALA A 105 -4.23 5.60 3.59
C ALA A 105 -3.36 6.37 2.58
N ALA A 106 -2.05 6.10 2.53
CA ALA A 106 -1.15 6.69 1.55
C ALA A 106 -1.48 6.26 0.11
N TYR A 107 -2.00 5.03 -0.13
CA TYR A 107 -2.51 4.64 -1.45
C TYR A 107 -3.70 5.50 -1.87
N LEU A 108 -4.63 5.77 -0.95
CA LEU A 108 -5.78 6.64 -1.19
C LEU A 108 -5.33 8.09 -1.47
N ILE A 109 -4.40 8.62 -0.69
CA ILE A 109 -3.86 9.98 -0.89
C ILE A 109 -3.17 10.07 -2.25
N ALA A 110 -2.33 9.08 -2.61
CA ALA A 110 -1.70 9.01 -3.92
C ALA A 110 -2.73 8.92 -5.06
N TYR A 111 -3.80 8.15 -4.87
CA TYR A 111 -4.91 8.13 -5.83
C TYR A 111 -5.54 9.52 -6.03
N LEU A 112 -5.89 10.20 -4.94
CA LEU A 112 -6.54 11.52 -4.99
C LEU A 112 -5.64 12.58 -5.65
N MET A 113 -4.34 12.56 -5.34
CA MET A 113 -3.35 13.44 -5.95
C MET A 113 -3.20 13.19 -7.47
N MET A 114 -3.11 11.91 -7.89
CA MET A 114 -3.05 11.57 -9.32
C MET A 114 -4.33 11.94 -10.06
N ARG A 115 -5.50 11.77 -9.43
CA ARG A 115 -6.79 12.13 -10.02
C ARG A 115 -6.94 13.63 -10.18
N SER A 116 -6.56 14.42 -9.18
CA SER A 116 -6.62 15.89 -9.23
C SER A 116 -5.64 16.50 -10.25
N GLY A 117 -4.58 15.77 -10.62
CA GLY A 117 -3.59 16.23 -11.61
C GLY A 117 -3.96 15.96 -13.07
N ARG A 118 -5.00 15.16 -13.34
CA ARG A 118 -5.53 14.88 -14.68
C ARG A 118 -6.59 15.91 -15.05
#